data_AF-A0A4Y2IMN1-F1
#
_entry.id   AF-A0A4Y2IMN1-F1
#
_cell.length_a   1.000
_cell.length_b   1.000
_cell.length_c   1.000
_cell.angle_alpha   90.00
_cell.angle_beta   90.00
_cell.angle_gamma   90.00
#
_symmetry.space_group_name_H-M   'P 1'
#
loop_
_entity.id
_entity.type
_entity.pdbx_description
1 polymer ?
#
loop_
_entity_poly.entity_id
_entity_poly.type
_entity_poly.pdbx_seq_one_letter_code
_entity_poly.pdbx_strand_id
1 'polypeptide(L)'
;MAENADLLALLAEMKKSMEKGQEEIRKGQEKMRKGQEQMKNQIQSHVEIKVGEIKDHDNSCIEKIEEDVQSVKREIGEVKGEVERKIEEVEDKVQGKVEEVKEKVQVKIGDLEKRISELEDRPINFPANPDLTYSRPTVKSLTFDGQTSWTVFKTQFDVVSSVNGWNNRVKASQLVASLRGSAAEVLQGIPSGKLTDLMTIENALEARFGDSHLTQFYRTELKTRRQKPGESLQVLAADVER
;
A
#
# COMPACT_ATOMS: atom_id res chain seq x y z
N MET A 1 106.78 44.82 -37.61
CA MET A 1 105.68 44.69 -38.61
C MET A 1 105.18 43.26 -38.76
N ALA A 2 106.03 42.22 -38.66
CA ALA A 2 105.60 40.82 -38.77
C ALA A 2 104.64 40.35 -37.65
N GLU A 3 104.91 40.69 -36.39
CA GLU A 3 104.08 40.26 -35.24
C GLU A 3 102.62 40.73 -35.29
N ASN A 4 102.34 41.86 -35.94
CA ASN A 4 100.97 42.40 -36.05
C ASN A 4 100.15 41.69 -37.15
N ALA A 5 100.81 41.06 -38.12
CA ALA A 5 100.16 40.29 -39.18
C ALA A 5 99.72 38.90 -38.68
N ASP A 6 100.55 38.25 -37.86
CA ASP A 6 100.22 36.97 -37.23
C ASP A 6 99.03 37.09 -36.27
N LEU A 7 98.94 38.19 -35.50
CA LEU A 7 97.81 38.45 -34.60
C LEU A 7 96.48 38.60 -35.36
N LEU A 8 96.50 39.25 -36.53
CA LEU A 8 95.31 39.43 -37.40
C LEU A 8 94.88 38.10 -38.04
N ALA A 9 95.82 37.26 -38.45
CA ALA A 9 95.53 35.92 -38.97
C ALA A 9 94.85 35.03 -37.92
N LEU A 10 95.34 35.07 -36.68
CA LEU A 10 94.80 34.29 -35.55
C LEU A 10 93.37 34.76 -35.17
N LEU A 11 93.11 36.08 -35.19
CA LEU A 11 91.77 36.65 -35.02
C LEU A 11 90.80 36.20 -36.14
N ALA A 12 91.26 36.15 -37.38
CA ALA A 12 90.46 35.69 -38.51
C ALA A 12 90.09 34.20 -38.39
N GLU A 13 91.04 33.35 -37.97
CA GLU A 13 90.77 31.93 -37.68
C GLU A 13 89.79 31.75 -36.53
N MET A 14 89.95 32.50 -35.43
CA MET A 14 89.02 32.47 -34.30
C MET A 14 87.60 32.84 -34.74
N LYS A 15 87.45 33.92 -35.51
CA LYS A 15 86.15 34.38 -36.04
C LYS A 15 85.51 33.31 -36.92
N LYS A 16 86.28 32.71 -37.84
CA LYS A 16 85.81 31.62 -38.71
C LYS A 16 85.37 30.39 -37.92
N SER A 17 86.11 30.01 -36.87
CA SER A 17 85.73 28.89 -36.00
C SER A 17 84.45 29.19 -35.22
N MET A 18 84.29 30.43 -34.75
CA MET A 18 83.11 30.89 -34.02
C MET A 18 81.87 30.90 -34.92
N GLU A 19 81.99 31.43 -36.14
CA GLU A 19 80.92 31.39 -37.15
C GLU A 19 80.53 29.94 -37.49
N LYS A 20 81.51 29.04 -37.66
CA LYS A 20 81.26 27.61 -37.88
C LYS A 20 80.53 26.97 -36.69
N GLY A 21 80.94 27.28 -35.46
CA GLY A 21 80.29 26.80 -34.24
C GLY A 21 78.84 27.27 -34.12
N GLN A 22 78.58 28.55 -34.41
CA GLN A 22 77.22 29.11 -34.44
C GLN A 22 76.34 28.45 -35.51
N GLU A 23 76.88 28.20 -36.70
CA GLU A 23 76.14 27.53 -37.78
C GLU A 23 75.80 26.09 -37.43
N GLU A 24 76.72 25.34 -36.79
CA GLU A 24 76.42 23.99 -36.32
C GLU A 24 75.37 23.97 -35.19
N ILE A 25 75.42 24.94 -34.25
CA ILE A 25 74.36 25.12 -33.24
C ILE A 25 73.01 25.40 -33.92
N ARG A 26 72.98 26.30 -34.90
CA ARG A 26 71.77 26.64 -35.66
C ARG A 26 71.20 25.42 -36.38
N LYS A 27 72.04 24.62 -37.03
CA LYS A 27 71.63 23.35 -37.66
C LYS A 27 71.12 22.33 -36.65
N GLY A 28 71.76 22.23 -35.48
CA GLY A 28 71.33 21.36 -34.37
C GLY A 28 69.94 21.74 -33.85
N GLN A 29 69.70 23.04 -33.64
CA GLN A 29 68.40 23.58 -33.23
C GLN A 29 67.32 23.33 -34.30
N GLU A 30 67.62 23.53 -35.59
CA GLU A 30 66.66 23.28 -36.67
C GLU A 30 66.31 21.79 -36.77
N LYS A 31 67.27 20.87 -36.61
CA LYS A 31 67.01 19.43 -36.56
C LYS A 31 66.14 19.05 -35.36
N MET A 32 66.41 19.60 -34.18
CA MET A 32 65.63 19.37 -32.98
C MET A 32 64.18 19.86 -33.15
N ARG A 33 64.00 21.07 -33.70
CA ARG A 33 62.69 21.64 -34.01
C ARG A 33 61.91 20.76 -34.98
N LYS A 34 62.55 20.28 -36.06
CA LYS A 34 61.91 19.36 -37.02
C LYS A 34 61.53 18.02 -36.39
N GLY A 35 62.39 17.47 -35.53
CA GLY A 35 62.08 16.23 -34.80
C GLY A 35 60.89 16.38 -33.85
N GLN A 36 60.83 17.50 -33.12
CA GLN A 36 59.68 17.84 -32.26
C GLN A 36 58.39 17.99 -33.07
N GLU A 37 58.45 18.68 -34.21
CA GLU A 37 57.28 18.88 -35.08
C GLU A 37 56.78 17.55 -35.66
N GLN A 38 57.69 16.67 -36.10
CA GLN A 38 57.32 15.33 -36.57
C GLN A 38 56.66 14.50 -35.46
N MET A 39 57.23 14.50 -34.26
CA MET A 39 56.66 13.77 -33.12
C MET A 39 55.28 14.31 -32.75
N LYS A 40 55.11 15.64 -32.73
CA LYS A 40 53.82 16.29 -32.48
C LYS A 40 52.77 15.87 -33.52
N ASN A 41 53.12 15.91 -34.80
CA ASN A 41 52.19 15.55 -35.88
C ASN A 41 51.81 14.07 -35.85
N GLN A 42 52.74 13.17 -35.49
CA GLN A 42 52.44 11.75 -35.28
C GLN A 42 51.52 11.50 -34.08
N ILE A 43 51.76 12.17 -32.96
CA ILE A 43 50.89 12.06 -31.78
C ILE A 43 49.50 12.60 -32.12
N GLN A 44 49.43 13.76 -32.78
CA GLN A 44 48.17 14.37 -33.14
C GLN A 44 47.36 13.47 -34.09
N SER A 45 47.99 12.91 -35.14
CA SER A 45 47.28 12.01 -36.05
C SER A 45 46.84 10.72 -35.37
N HIS A 46 47.64 10.16 -34.46
CA HIS A 46 47.26 8.97 -33.70
C HIS A 46 46.05 9.25 -32.79
N VAL A 47 46.03 10.40 -32.11
CA VAL A 47 44.90 10.82 -31.28
C VAL A 47 43.66 11.02 -32.12
N GLU A 48 43.76 11.69 -33.27
CA GLU A 48 42.63 11.90 -34.19
C GLU A 48 42.03 10.57 -34.68
N ILE A 49 42.86 9.60 -35.05
CA ILE A 49 42.43 8.26 -35.45
C ILE A 49 41.71 7.56 -34.29
N LYS A 50 42.31 7.54 -33.09
CA LYS A 50 41.73 6.86 -31.92
C LYS A 50 40.41 7.48 -31.48
N VAL A 51 40.30 8.80 -31.53
CA VAL A 51 39.04 9.51 -31.24
C VAL A 51 37.98 9.16 -32.29
N GLY A 52 38.36 9.05 -33.56
CA GLY A 52 37.47 8.58 -34.62
C GLY A 52 36.94 7.16 -34.36
N GLU A 53 37.84 6.21 -34.07
CA GLU A 53 37.47 4.83 -33.75
C GLU A 53 36.51 4.73 -32.54
N ILE A 54 36.77 5.49 -31.48
CA ILE A 54 35.90 5.54 -30.30
C ILE A 54 34.53 6.11 -30.67
N LYS A 55 34.49 7.18 -31.45
CA LYS A 55 33.24 7.80 -31.89
C LYS A 55 32.39 6.84 -32.73
N ASP A 56 33.02 6.10 -33.64
CA ASP A 56 32.32 5.12 -34.46
C ASP A 56 31.80 3.95 -33.63
N HIS A 57 32.57 3.50 -32.63
CA HIS A 57 32.14 2.47 -31.69
C HIS A 57 30.94 2.93 -30.85
N ASP A 58 31.02 4.13 -30.27
CA ASP A 58 29.96 4.71 -29.45
C ASP A 58 28.67 4.86 -30.26
N ASN A 59 28.76 5.35 -31.50
CA ASN A 59 27.60 5.45 -32.40
C ASN A 59 26.98 4.07 -32.68
N SER A 60 27.78 3.05 -32.97
CA SER A 60 27.27 1.69 -33.19
C SER A 60 26.60 1.11 -31.94
N CYS A 61 27.14 1.39 -30.75
CA CYS A 61 26.52 1.00 -29.49
C CYS A 61 25.19 1.72 -29.26
N ILE A 62 25.12 3.01 -29.56
CA ILE A 62 23.89 3.80 -29.45
C ILE A 62 22.81 3.23 -30.37
N GLU A 63 23.12 2.95 -31.64
CA GLU A 63 22.16 2.38 -32.60
C GLU A 63 21.57 1.05 -32.10
N LYS A 64 22.41 0.14 -31.59
CA LYS A 64 21.93 -1.14 -31.01
C LYS A 64 21.00 -0.93 -29.81
N ILE A 65 21.35 -0.01 -28.92
CA ILE A 65 20.51 0.32 -27.77
C ILE A 65 19.17 0.90 -28.22
N GLU A 66 19.17 1.76 -29.25
CA GLU A 66 17.94 2.32 -29.80
C GLU A 66 17.04 1.24 -30.42
N GLU A 67 17.62 0.27 -31.14
CA GLU A 67 16.90 -0.89 -31.67
C GLU A 67 16.27 -1.74 -30.56
N ASP A 68 17.03 -2.07 -29.51
CA ASP A 68 16.55 -2.83 -28.37
C ASP A 68 15.40 -2.10 -27.65
N VAL A 69 15.56 -0.79 -27.41
CA VAL A 69 14.52 0.04 -26.79
C VAL A 69 13.25 0.08 -27.64
N GLN A 70 13.36 0.16 -28.97
CA GLN A 70 12.22 0.11 -29.86
C GLN A 70 11.53 -1.27 -29.85
N SER A 71 12.30 -2.35 -29.76
CA SER A 71 11.75 -3.71 -29.63
C SER A 71 10.95 -3.87 -28.35
N VAL A 72 11.54 -3.51 -27.20
CA VAL A 72 10.88 -3.56 -25.89
C VAL A 72 9.62 -2.70 -25.88
N LYS A 73 9.66 -1.51 -26.49
CA LYS A 73 8.48 -0.64 -26.60
C LYS A 73 7.33 -1.31 -27.37
N ARG A 74 7.64 -2.11 -28.40
CA ARG A 74 6.63 -2.87 -29.17
C ARG A 74 6.00 -3.97 -28.31
N GLU A 75 6.84 -4.76 -27.64
CA GLU A 75 6.38 -5.83 -26.74
C GLU A 75 5.48 -5.31 -25.61
N ILE A 76 5.85 -4.18 -24.99
CA ILE A 76 5.02 -3.51 -23.98
C ILE A 76 3.65 -3.14 -24.55
N GLY A 77 3.60 -2.66 -25.80
CA GLY A 77 2.35 -2.33 -26.49
C GLY A 77 1.45 -3.56 -26.70
N GLU A 78 2.04 -4.69 -27.10
CA GLU A 78 1.33 -5.95 -27.30
C GLU A 78 0.77 -6.49 -25.98
N VAL A 79 1.59 -6.54 -24.93
CA VAL A 79 1.17 -6.96 -23.58
C VAL A 79 0.06 -6.06 -23.05
N LYS A 80 0.19 -4.73 -23.23
CA LYS A 80 -0.85 -3.79 -22.83
C LYS A 80 -2.19 -4.10 -23.53
N GLY A 81 -2.17 -4.32 -24.83
CA GLY A 81 -3.37 -4.67 -25.59
C GLY A 81 -3.95 -6.04 -25.23
N GLU A 82 -3.13 -7.01 -24.83
CA GLU A 82 -3.62 -8.30 -24.31
C GLU A 82 -4.30 -8.14 -22.94
N VAL A 83 -3.72 -7.34 -22.05
CA VAL A 83 -4.30 -7.06 -20.74
C VAL A 83 -5.64 -6.34 -20.88
N GLU A 84 -5.73 -5.33 -21.76
CA GLU A 84 -6.99 -4.61 -22.02
C GLU A 84 -8.09 -5.57 -22.51
N ARG A 85 -7.80 -6.45 -23.48
CA ARG A 85 -8.76 -7.46 -23.97
C ARG A 85 -9.20 -8.44 -22.87
N LYS A 86 -8.29 -8.88 -22.01
CA LYS A 86 -8.61 -9.78 -20.89
C LYS A 86 -9.50 -9.10 -19.84
N ILE A 87 -9.31 -7.81 -19.61
CA ILE A 87 -10.17 -7.04 -18.71
C ILE A 87 -11.58 -6.97 -19.29
N GLU A 88 -11.73 -6.61 -20.57
CA GLU A 88 -13.03 -6.56 -21.25
C GLU A 88 -13.77 -7.91 -21.21
N GLU A 89 -13.07 -9.02 -21.51
CA GLU A 89 -13.65 -10.37 -21.43
C GLU A 89 -14.14 -10.71 -20.01
N VAL A 90 -13.38 -10.32 -18.98
CA VAL A 90 -13.76 -10.55 -17.58
C VAL A 90 -14.96 -9.69 -17.20
N GLU A 91 -14.99 -8.43 -17.62
CA GLU A 91 -16.11 -7.51 -17.37
C GLU A 91 -17.41 -8.05 -17.99
N ASP A 92 -17.37 -8.46 -19.26
CA ASP A 92 -18.52 -9.07 -19.94
C ASP A 92 -19.01 -10.34 -19.22
N LYS A 93 -18.08 -11.19 -18.80
CA LYS A 93 -18.42 -12.43 -18.08
C LYS A 93 -19.04 -12.16 -16.71
N VAL A 94 -18.55 -11.15 -15.99
CA VAL A 94 -19.10 -10.74 -14.70
C VAL A 94 -20.49 -10.16 -14.90
N GLN A 95 -20.68 -9.29 -15.89
CA GLN A 95 -21.97 -8.68 -16.20
C GLN A 95 -23.01 -9.75 -16.57
N GLY A 96 -22.65 -10.72 -17.40
CA GLY A 96 -23.54 -11.84 -17.75
C GLY A 96 -23.97 -12.66 -16.53
N LYS A 97 -23.04 -12.97 -15.61
CA LYS A 97 -23.37 -13.69 -14.36
C LYS A 97 -24.26 -12.87 -13.43
N VAL A 98 -24.07 -11.56 -13.36
CA VAL A 98 -24.89 -10.67 -12.54
C VAL A 98 -26.33 -10.67 -13.05
N GLU A 99 -26.54 -10.55 -14.36
CA GLU A 99 -27.89 -10.61 -14.94
C GLU A 99 -28.54 -11.99 -14.75
N GLU A 100 -27.80 -13.09 -14.91
CA GLU A 100 -28.33 -14.44 -14.62
C GLU A 100 -28.79 -14.59 -13.16
N VAL A 101 -28.00 -14.09 -12.20
CA VAL A 101 -28.35 -14.11 -10.78
C VAL A 101 -29.59 -13.24 -10.52
N LYS A 102 -29.65 -12.05 -11.13
CA LYS A 102 -30.77 -11.11 -11.00
C LYS A 102 -32.07 -11.73 -11.52
N GLU A 103 -32.07 -12.38 -12.67
CA GLU A 103 -33.23 -13.10 -13.20
C GLU A 103 -33.68 -14.21 -12.24
N LYS A 104 -32.75 -15.05 -11.76
CA LYS A 104 -33.08 -16.11 -10.78
C LYS A 104 -33.69 -15.58 -9.48
N VAL A 105 -33.20 -14.44 -9.00
CA VAL A 105 -33.74 -13.79 -7.79
C VAL A 105 -35.15 -13.24 -8.06
N GLN A 106 -35.37 -12.58 -9.21
CA GLN A 106 -36.70 -12.07 -9.58
C GLN A 106 -37.74 -13.19 -9.68
N VAL A 107 -37.40 -14.32 -10.32
CA VAL A 107 -38.29 -15.49 -10.40
C VAL A 107 -38.65 -16.01 -9.00
N LYS A 108 -37.66 -16.18 -8.12
CA LYS A 108 -37.90 -16.65 -6.75
C LYS A 108 -38.75 -15.68 -5.93
N ILE A 109 -38.59 -14.37 -6.13
CA ILE A 109 -39.44 -13.37 -5.48
C ILE A 109 -40.89 -13.54 -5.94
N GLY A 110 -41.14 -13.66 -7.25
CA GLY A 110 -42.49 -13.88 -7.77
C GLY A 110 -43.14 -15.17 -7.25
N ASP A 111 -42.37 -16.27 -7.16
CA ASP A 111 -42.86 -17.53 -6.56
C ASP A 111 -43.25 -17.36 -5.08
N LEU A 112 -42.47 -16.58 -4.33
CA LEU A 112 -42.76 -16.29 -2.93
C LEU A 112 -43.98 -15.38 -2.77
N GLU A 113 -44.12 -14.34 -3.59
CA GLU A 113 -45.28 -13.45 -3.62
C GLU A 113 -46.57 -14.25 -3.88
N LYS A 114 -46.56 -15.15 -4.87
CA LYS A 114 -47.71 -16.03 -5.16
C LYS A 114 -48.07 -16.92 -3.98
N ARG A 115 -47.08 -17.55 -3.33
CA ARG A 115 -47.30 -18.40 -2.14
C ARG A 115 -47.85 -17.60 -0.96
N ILE A 116 -47.49 -16.33 -0.82
CA ILE A 116 -48.05 -15.44 0.20
C ILE A 116 -49.52 -15.17 -0.09
N SER A 117 -49.89 -14.83 -1.33
CA SER A 117 -51.30 -14.60 -1.70
C SER A 117 -52.19 -15.83 -1.47
N GLU A 118 -51.70 -17.04 -1.81
CA GLU A 118 -52.41 -18.30 -1.55
C GLU A 118 -52.64 -18.56 -0.04
N LEU A 119 -51.75 -18.06 0.82
CA LEU A 119 -51.88 -18.17 2.27
C LEU A 119 -52.82 -17.11 2.86
N GLU A 120 -52.91 -15.92 2.25
CA GLU A 120 -53.83 -14.85 2.67
C GLU A 120 -55.30 -15.19 2.36
N ASP A 121 -55.58 -15.87 1.24
CA ASP A 121 -56.94 -16.26 0.84
C ASP A 121 -57.49 -17.50 1.57
N ARG A 122 -56.67 -18.19 2.37
CA ARG A 122 -57.11 -19.36 3.13
C ARG A 122 -57.92 -18.90 4.35
N PRO A 123 -59.22 -19.26 4.46
CA PRO A 123 -59.99 -18.92 5.64
C PRO A 123 -59.35 -19.57 6.86
N ILE A 124 -59.03 -18.74 7.85
CA ILE A 124 -58.46 -19.15 9.13
C ILE A 124 -59.55 -19.89 9.92
N ASN A 125 -59.76 -21.18 9.62
CA ASN A 125 -60.50 -22.08 10.52
C ASN A 125 -59.50 -22.63 11.54
N PHE A 126 -59.21 -21.83 12.56
CA PHE A 126 -58.73 -22.39 13.82
C PHE A 126 -59.90 -23.19 14.40
N PRO A 127 -59.80 -24.52 14.59
CA PRO A 127 -60.67 -25.15 15.58
C PRO A 127 -60.41 -24.39 16.89
N ALA A 128 -61.45 -23.77 17.44
CA ALA A 128 -61.38 -23.15 18.75
C ALA A 128 -61.06 -24.26 19.76
N ASN A 129 -59.77 -24.46 20.03
CA ASN A 129 -59.31 -25.32 21.09
C ASN A 129 -59.21 -24.43 22.33
N PRO A 130 -60.09 -24.57 23.34
CA PRO A 130 -60.13 -23.64 24.47
C PRO A 130 -58.98 -23.81 25.47
N ASP A 131 -57.96 -24.63 25.18
CA ASP A 131 -57.07 -25.18 26.21
C ASP A 131 -55.57 -24.92 26.00
N LEU A 132 -55.20 -23.81 25.37
CA LEU A 132 -53.81 -23.33 25.39
C LEU A 132 -53.69 -22.01 26.17
N THR A 133 -54.05 -22.06 27.44
CA THR A 133 -53.49 -21.15 28.45
C THR A 133 -52.07 -21.57 28.83
N TYR A 134 -51.22 -21.90 27.84
CA TYR A 134 -49.79 -21.89 28.10
C TYR A 134 -49.36 -20.44 28.02
N SER A 135 -49.36 -19.76 29.18
CA SER A 135 -48.54 -18.58 29.37
C SER A 135 -47.13 -18.93 28.95
N ARG A 136 -46.74 -18.51 27.73
CA ARG A 136 -45.37 -18.63 27.25
C ARG A 136 -44.50 -17.94 28.32
N PRO A 137 -43.58 -18.65 28.99
CA PRO A 137 -42.75 -18.02 29.99
C PRO A 137 -41.96 -16.91 29.32
N THR A 138 -42.34 -15.65 29.57
CA THR A 138 -41.55 -14.51 29.14
C THR A 138 -40.29 -14.51 29.99
N VAL A 139 -39.16 -14.83 29.36
CA VAL A 139 -37.86 -14.71 30.03
C VAL A 139 -37.68 -13.24 30.43
N LYS A 140 -37.36 -13.02 31.71
CA LYS A 140 -37.26 -11.68 32.32
C LYS A 140 -36.28 -10.78 31.55
N SER A 141 -36.59 -9.48 31.57
CA SER A 141 -35.76 -8.42 30.98
C SER A 141 -34.32 -8.49 31.48
N LEU A 142 -33.37 -8.61 30.55
CA LEU A 142 -31.96 -8.43 30.83
C LEU A 142 -31.65 -6.95 31.10
N THR A 143 -30.59 -6.68 31.84
CA THR A 143 -30.09 -5.33 32.11
C THR A 143 -28.63 -5.25 31.75
N PHE A 144 -28.22 -4.14 31.15
CA PHE A 144 -26.83 -3.85 30.81
C PHE A 144 -26.44 -2.48 31.34
N ASP A 145 -25.49 -2.45 32.27
CA ASP A 145 -24.94 -1.22 32.84
C ASP A 145 -23.54 -0.87 32.31
N GLY A 146 -22.92 -1.81 31.58
CA GLY A 146 -21.56 -1.69 31.05
C GLY A 146 -20.48 -2.36 31.91
N GLN A 147 -20.84 -3.07 33.00
CA GLN A 147 -19.85 -3.79 33.83
C GLN A 147 -19.47 -5.17 33.26
N THR A 148 -20.43 -5.88 32.66
CA THR A 148 -20.16 -7.12 31.92
C THR A 148 -19.67 -6.80 30.52
N SER A 149 -18.82 -7.65 29.91
CA SER A 149 -18.43 -7.47 28.50
C SER A 149 -19.68 -7.39 27.61
N TRP A 150 -19.67 -6.44 26.68
CA TRP A 150 -20.75 -6.24 25.71
C TRP A 150 -21.01 -7.50 24.89
N THR A 151 -19.97 -8.24 24.50
CA THR A 151 -20.06 -9.51 23.77
C THR A 151 -20.86 -10.57 24.54
N VAL A 152 -20.63 -10.66 25.84
CA VAL A 152 -21.35 -11.60 26.73
C VAL A 152 -22.83 -11.21 26.83
N PHE A 153 -23.11 -9.93 27.05
CA PHE A 153 -24.48 -9.43 27.12
C PHE A 153 -25.24 -9.63 25.79
N LYS A 154 -24.61 -9.29 24.65
CA LYS A 154 -25.18 -9.44 23.32
C LYS A 154 -25.57 -10.89 23.03
N THR A 155 -24.69 -11.83 23.40
CA THR A 155 -24.96 -13.27 23.26
C THR A 155 -26.19 -13.69 24.07
N GLN A 156 -26.29 -13.27 25.34
CA GLN A 156 -27.45 -13.57 26.18
C GLN A 156 -28.73 -12.93 25.63
N PHE A 157 -28.64 -11.69 25.16
CA PHE A 157 -29.74 -10.96 24.55
C PHE A 157 -30.25 -11.66 23.28
N ASP A 158 -29.36 -12.16 22.43
CA ASP A 158 -29.73 -12.89 21.21
C ASP A 158 -30.44 -14.21 21.51
N VAL A 159 -29.97 -14.96 22.52
CA VAL A 159 -30.67 -16.17 22.98
C VAL A 159 -32.08 -15.83 23.47
N VAL A 160 -32.22 -14.81 24.33
CA VAL A 160 -33.54 -14.39 24.86
C VAL A 160 -34.46 -13.92 23.74
N SER A 161 -33.92 -13.14 22.80
CA SER A 161 -34.69 -12.64 21.66
C SER A 161 -35.18 -13.76 20.74
N SER A 162 -34.38 -14.81 20.56
CA SER A 162 -34.71 -15.97 19.74
C SER A 162 -35.79 -16.83 20.40
N VAL A 163 -35.66 -17.08 21.71
CA VAL A 163 -36.67 -17.81 22.50
C VAL A 163 -38.01 -17.07 22.50
N ASN A 164 -37.98 -15.75 22.59
CA ASN A 164 -39.19 -14.92 22.61
C ASN A 164 -39.72 -14.59 21.21
N GLY A 165 -38.99 -14.93 20.14
CA GLY A 165 -39.41 -14.65 18.75
C GLY A 165 -39.47 -13.16 18.41
N TRP A 166 -38.56 -12.35 18.96
CA TRP A 166 -38.55 -10.91 18.69
C TRP A 166 -38.04 -10.60 17.28
N ASN A 167 -38.80 -9.78 16.55
CA ASN A 167 -38.33 -9.15 15.32
C ASN A 167 -37.38 -7.97 15.64
N ASN A 168 -36.65 -7.47 14.64
CA ASN A 168 -35.60 -6.46 14.84
C ASN A 168 -36.11 -5.17 15.52
N ARG A 169 -37.36 -4.77 15.25
CA ARG A 169 -37.96 -3.59 15.90
C ARG A 169 -38.18 -3.80 17.40
N VAL A 170 -38.68 -4.97 17.77
CA VAL A 170 -38.86 -5.36 19.19
C VAL A 170 -37.51 -5.54 19.86
N LYS A 171 -36.53 -6.16 19.19
CA LYS A 171 -35.15 -6.25 19.67
C LYS A 171 -34.56 -4.87 19.96
N ALA A 172 -34.69 -3.91 19.05
CA ALA A 172 -34.17 -2.56 19.25
C ALA A 172 -34.81 -1.88 20.48
N SER A 173 -36.14 -1.94 20.60
CA SER A 173 -36.87 -1.35 21.73
C SER A 173 -36.50 -2.00 23.06
N GLN A 174 -36.36 -3.33 23.07
CA GLN A 174 -35.98 -4.07 24.27
C GLN A 174 -34.51 -3.87 24.64
N LEU A 175 -33.62 -3.71 23.66
CA LEU A 175 -32.23 -3.39 23.88
C LEU A 175 -32.10 -2.02 24.53
N VAL A 176 -32.77 -0.99 23.99
CA VAL A 176 -32.84 0.35 24.62
C VAL A 176 -33.39 0.27 26.04
N ALA A 177 -34.47 -0.48 26.25
CA ALA A 177 -35.09 -0.64 27.57
C ALA A 177 -34.22 -1.41 28.58
N SER A 178 -33.24 -2.21 28.12
CA SER A 178 -32.31 -2.95 28.95
C SER A 178 -31.12 -2.12 29.45
N LEU A 179 -30.81 -1.00 28.78
CA LEU A 179 -29.64 -0.17 29.13
C LEU A 179 -29.87 0.59 30.44
N ARG A 180 -28.85 0.61 31.30
CA ARG A 180 -28.80 1.33 32.58
C ARG A 180 -27.45 2.02 32.73
N GLY A 181 -27.34 2.96 33.66
CA GLY A 181 -26.07 3.62 34.00
C GLY A 181 -25.30 4.15 32.79
N SER A 182 -23.99 3.89 32.74
CA SER A 182 -23.10 4.32 31.66
C SER A 182 -23.48 3.78 30.29
N ALA A 183 -24.12 2.60 30.22
CA ALA A 183 -24.58 2.06 28.95
C ALA A 183 -25.75 2.85 28.36
N ALA A 184 -26.65 3.37 29.21
CA ALA A 184 -27.77 4.19 28.77
C ALA A 184 -27.32 5.56 28.19
N GLU A 185 -26.18 6.09 28.64
CA GLU A 185 -25.63 7.35 28.12
C GLU A 185 -25.26 7.27 26.62
N VAL A 186 -24.99 6.08 26.09
CA VAL A 186 -24.73 5.88 24.64
C VAL A 186 -25.89 6.37 23.80
N LEU A 187 -27.12 6.29 24.32
CA LEU A 187 -28.33 6.71 23.62
C LEU A 187 -28.36 8.22 23.35
N GLN A 188 -27.62 9.04 24.12
CA GLN A 188 -27.56 10.49 23.89
C GLN A 188 -26.87 10.85 22.56
N GLY A 189 -25.98 9.98 22.07
CA GLY A 189 -25.27 10.17 20.80
C GLY A 189 -26.07 9.70 19.57
N ILE A 190 -27.23 9.07 19.77
CA ILE A 190 -28.03 8.50 18.68
C ILE A 190 -29.25 9.39 18.40
N PRO A 191 -29.48 9.83 17.15
CA PRO A 191 -30.69 10.55 16.79
C PRO A 191 -31.95 9.75 17.13
N SER A 192 -32.98 10.41 17.69
CA SER A 192 -34.20 9.75 18.16
C SER A 192 -34.92 8.90 17.11
N GLY A 193 -34.91 9.33 15.83
CA GLY A 193 -35.48 8.58 14.72
C GLY A 193 -34.74 7.28 14.37
N LYS A 194 -33.54 7.06 14.92
CA LYS A 194 -32.71 5.87 14.72
C LYS A 194 -32.68 4.94 15.95
N LEU A 195 -33.34 5.29 17.05
CA LEU A 195 -33.47 4.42 18.23
C LEU A 195 -34.39 3.20 18.03
N THR A 196 -34.94 3.05 16.83
CA THR A 196 -35.71 1.88 16.40
C THR A 196 -34.89 0.95 15.50
N ASP A 197 -33.70 1.38 15.06
CA ASP A 197 -32.79 0.60 14.24
C ASP A 197 -31.81 -0.18 15.13
N LEU A 198 -31.96 -1.50 15.12
CA LEU A 198 -31.17 -2.41 15.94
C LEU A 198 -29.66 -2.26 15.68
N MET A 199 -29.29 -2.18 14.39
CA MET A 199 -27.88 -2.13 13.99
C MET A 199 -27.19 -0.85 14.48
N THR A 200 -27.86 0.30 14.38
CA THR A 200 -27.33 1.57 14.89
C THR A 200 -27.06 1.52 16.40
N ILE A 201 -27.96 0.92 17.18
CA ILE A 201 -27.80 0.84 18.65
C ILE A 201 -26.69 -0.15 19.01
N GLU A 202 -26.63 -1.31 18.37
CA GLU A 202 -25.58 -2.31 18.59
C GLU A 202 -24.20 -1.75 18.27
N ASN A 203 -24.04 -1.03 17.15
CA ASN A 203 -22.76 -0.44 16.77
C ASN A 203 -22.30 0.62 17.77
N ALA A 204 -23.22 1.43 18.31
CA ALA A 204 -22.88 2.44 19.31
C ALA A 204 -22.43 1.81 20.64
N LEU A 205 -23.06 0.69 21.03
CA LEU A 205 -22.67 -0.07 22.22
C LEU A 205 -21.34 -0.81 22.00
N GLU A 206 -21.13 -1.41 20.83
CA GLU A 206 -19.87 -2.01 20.41
C GLU A 206 -18.73 -0.99 20.41
N ALA A 207 -18.98 0.22 19.91
CA ALA A 207 -17.97 1.28 19.87
C ALA A 207 -17.57 1.78 21.26
N ARG A 208 -18.43 1.67 22.29
CA ARG A 208 -18.09 2.16 23.65
C ARG A 208 -17.69 1.05 24.61
N PHE A 209 -18.29 -0.13 24.49
CA PHE A 209 -18.15 -1.26 25.40
C PHE A 209 -17.64 -2.55 24.74
N GLY A 210 -17.37 -2.51 23.43
CA GLY A 210 -16.77 -3.62 22.71
C GLY A 210 -15.31 -3.85 23.11
N ASP A 211 -14.83 -5.07 22.88
CA ASP A 211 -13.55 -5.57 23.39
C ASP A 211 -12.32 -4.86 22.75
N SER A 212 -12.54 -4.09 21.67
CA SER A 212 -11.52 -3.29 20.99
C SER A 212 -10.91 -2.19 21.89
N HIS A 213 -11.74 -1.51 22.69
CA HIS A 213 -11.25 -0.50 23.65
C HIS A 213 -10.58 -1.13 24.86
N LEU A 214 -11.05 -2.31 25.28
CA LEU A 214 -10.49 -3.07 26.39
C LEU A 214 -9.04 -3.51 26.08
N THR A 215 -8.74 -3.85 24.83
CA THR A 215 -7.38 -4.15 24.37
C THR A 215 -6.44 -2.94 24.50
N GLN A 216 -6.89 -1.72 24.17
CA GLN A 216 -6.08 -0.51 24.34
C GLN A 216 -5.91 -0.13 25.81
N PHE A 217 -6.94 -0.33 26.62
CA PHE A 217 -6.91 -0.14 28.07
C PHE A 217 -5.91 -1.10 28.73
N TYR A 218 -6.05 -2.41 28.54
CA TYR A 218 -5.12 -3.42 29.06
C TYR A 218 -3.70 -3.22 28.54
N ARG A 219 -3.52 -2.83 27.28
CA ARG A 219 -2.19 -2.49 26.75
C ARG A 219 -1.55 -1.33 27.50
N THR A 220 -2.35 -0.36 27.93
CA THR A 220 -1.86 0.80 28.70
C THR A 220 -1.58 0.40 30.14
N GLU A 221 -2.45 -0.39 30.77
CA GLU A 221 -2.29 -0.91 32.13
C GLU A 221 -1.05 -1.81 32.26
N LEU A 222 -0.84 -2.73 31.32
CA LEU A 222 0.38 -3.56 31.24
C LEU A 222 1.64 -2.73 31.02
N LYS A 223 1.56 -1.64 30.24
CA LYS A 223 2.71 -0.73 30.03
C LYS A 223 3.11 0.01 31.31
N THR A 224 2.14 0.41 32.12
CA THR A 224 2.35 1.19 33.34
C THR A 224 2.56 0.34 34.58
N ARG A 225 2.17 -0.95 34.54
CA ARG A 225 2.37 -1.88 35.64
C ARG A 225 3.85 -2.12 35.92
N ARG A 226 4.25 -1.93 37.18
CA ARG A 226 5.57 -2.24 37.73
C ARG A 226 5.40 -2.91 39.07
N GLN A 227 6.32 -3.80 39.45
CA GLN A 227 6.32 -4.43 40.77
C GLN A 227 6.37 -3.35 41.85
N LYS A 228 5.43 -3.38 42.79
CA LYS A 228 5.42 -2.44 43.92
C LYS A 228 6.44 -2.88 44.99
N PRO A 229 7.02 -1.97 45.78
CA PRO A 229 7.90 -2.36 46.89
C PRO A 229 7.16 -3.28 47.88
N GLY A 230 7.68 -4.48 48.10
CA GLY A 230 7.07 -5.49 48.98
C GLY A 230 6.04 -6.42 48.31
N GLU A 231 5.76 -6.25 47.02
CA GLU A 231 4.90 -7.14 46.26
C GLU A 231 5.66 -8.40 45.82
N SER A 232 5.12 -9.60 46.09
CA SER A 232 5.73 -10.84 45.62
C SER A 232 5.53 -11.01 44.11
N LEU A 233 6.48 -11.70 43.46
CA LEU A 233 6.41 -11.95 42.01
C LEU A 233 5.16 -12.75 41.61
N GLN A 234 4.65 -13.61 42.49
CA GLN A 234 3.43 -14.39 42.26
C GLN A 234 2.19 -13.50 42.22
N VAL A 235 2.13 -12.47 43.07
CA VAL A 235 1.01 -11.50 43.09
C VAL A 235 1.06 -10.61 41.85
N LEU A 236 2.25 -10.18 41.44
CA LEU A 236 2.43 -9.45 40.18
C LEU A 236 2.02 -10.29 38.96
N ALA A 237 2.42 -11.56 38.90
CA ALA A 237 2.09 -12.45 37.79
C ALA A 237 0.57 -12.70 37.67
N ALA A 238 -0.09 -13.01 38.78
CA ALA A 238 -1.53 -13.24 38.81
C ALA A 238 -2.35 -12.00 38.38
N ASP A 239 -1.84 -10.80 38.65
CA ASP A 239 -2.45 -9.52 38.26
C ASP A 239 -2.24 -9.20 36.77
N VAL A 240 -1.10 -9.62 36.19
CA VAL A 240 -0.80 -9.48 34.75
C VAL A 240 -1.54 -10.51 33.89
N GLU A 241 -1.86 -11.69 34.44
CA GLU A 241 -2.58 -12.77 33.76
C GLU A 241 -4.10 -12.62 33.74
N ARG A 242 -4.66 -11.65 34.49
CA ARG A 242 -6.10 -11.37 34.59
C ARG A 242 -6.64 -10.65 33.36
#